data_AF-A0A2T9XWZ6-F1
#
_entry.id   AF-A0A2T9XWZ6-F1
#
_cell.length_a   1.000
_cell.length_b   1.000
_cell.length_c   1.000
_cell.angle_alpha   90.00
_cell.angle_beta   90.00
_cell.angle_gamma   90.00
#
_symmetry.space_group_name_H-M   'P 1'
#
loop_
_entity.id
_entity.type
_entity.pdbx_description
1 polymer ?
#
loop_
_entity_poly.entity_id
_entity_poly.type
_entity_poly.pdbx_seq_one_letter_code
_entity_poly.pdbx_strand_id
1 'polypeptide(L)'
;NKQVLDLVHPSIYPIVFGRTRGLTADMSATRVPKWDSVIGKGQVKHIHIHQTEIDVDPDARDETRYRSEKFQWIPTEFDVGADGKVKILSYINNLHPKIHENMYRTLEKIFEKFVPLFNNVLTDSCTQNCKNDKLRIKDKSYIVEEYVDYVNRVKKEGTARMNRGYFGEESDIDEYGYYYETYKDQKIVYAPQNYKFSPDSIPKNIISVDLKGSRLQVIVKLSNVILTPENPKYKEGEWHVEGIQNEEIVATGIYYYDQENITDSYFALRQSVCEPEYEEGDHKGVETIYGFENGDPLYQNLGKIKIVKNQMISFPNIYQHQVQDFELRDKTKPGYRKMLSFFLVNPKKRIYSTAHIPPQQLSWFEIELMKNKNKLSELPGLITDEISKTLDWPISLKEAKKQREELLKERKFYVNKQNEDIFERELDLGE
;
A
#
# COMPACT_ATOMS: atom_id res chain seq x y z
N ASN A 1 -7.72 11.14 -15.25
CA ASN A 1 -9.14 11.51 -15.51
C ASN A 1 -9.65 12.77 -14.80
N LYS A 2 -8.80 13.60 -14.16
CA LYS A 2 -9.18 14.88 -13.49
C LYS A 2 -10.32 14.83 -12.44
N GLN A 3 -10.84 13.64 -12.11
CA GLN A 3 -11.91 13.43 -11.12
C GLN A 3 -11.37 13.37 -9.69
N VAL A 4 -10.07 13.14 -9.49
CA VAL A 4 -9.44 13.15 -8.17
C VAL A 4 -8.91 14.54 -7.89
N LEU A 5 -9.50 15.20 -6.90
CA LEU A 5 -9.06 16.48 -6.35
C LEU A 5 -8.23 16.22 -5.10
N ASP A 6 -6.93 16.48 -5.21
CA ASP A 6 -5.98 16.37 -4.12
C ASP A 6 -5.91 17.67 -3.32
N LEU A 7 -6.47 17.66 -2.11
CA LEU A 7 -6.44 18.81 -1.19
C LEU A 7 -5.13 18.86 -0.41
N VAL A 8 -4.67 17.71 0.07
CA VAL A 8 -3.35 17.50 0.69
C VAL A 8 -2.77 16.23 0.08
N HIS A 9 -1.64 16.33 -0.59
CA HIS A 9 -1.01 15.17 -1.23
C HIS A 9 0.48 15.11 -0.90
N PRO A 10 1.00 13.94 -0.47
CA PRO A 10 2.39 13.84 -0.04
C PRO A 10 3.41 13.98 -1.18
N SER A 11 3.00 13.72 -2.43
CA SER A 11 3.83 13.93 -3.62
C SER A 11 4.04 15.39 -4.05
N ILE A 12 3.41 16.39 -3.43
CA ILE A 12 3.76 17.80 -3.68
C ILE A 12 4.74 18.22 -2.59
N TYR A 13 5.82 18.92 -2.95
CA TYR A 13 6.91 19.27 -2.04
C TYR A 13 7.50 18.05 -1.30
N PRO A 14 7.84 16.94 -2.00
CA PRO A 14 8.57 15.84 -1.38
C PRO A 14 9.99 16.28 -1.01
N ILE A 15 10.74 15.41 -0.34
CA ILE A 15 12.21 15.52 -0.38
C ILE A 15 12.66 15.21 -1.80
N VAL A 16 13.57 16.03 -2.31
CA VAL A 16 14.37 15.76 -3.50
C VAL A 16 15.82 15.66 -3.04
N PHE A 17 16.38 14.46 -3.03
CA PHE A 17 17.75 14.23 -2.57
C PHE A 17 18.73 15.07 -3.41
N GLY A 18 19.72 15.68 -2.74
CA GLY A 18 20.64 16.63 -3.36
C GLY A 18 20.07 18.04 -3.63
N ARG A 19 18.81 18.32 -3.27
CA ARG A 19 18.20 19.65 -3.44
C ARG A 19 17.45 20.16 -2.21
N THR A 20 16.69 19.29 -1.52
CA THR A 20 15.97 19.66 -0.31
C THR A 20 16.95 20.02 0.81
N ARG A 21 16.64 21.07 1.57
CA ARG A 21 17.46 21.56 2.69
C ARG A 21 16.97 20.99 4.00
N GLY A 22 17.88 20.43 4.80
CA GLY A 22 17.60 19.88 6.13
C GLY A 22 18.18 20.73 7.25
N LEU A 23 17.55 20.74 8.42
CA LEU A 23 18.04 21.42 9.62
C LEU A 23 19.16 20.62 10.31
N THR A 24 19.10 19.29 10.21
CA THR A 24 20.07 18.36 10.79
C THR A 24 20.15 17.11 9.92
N ALA A 25 21.31 16.43 9.95
CA ALA A 25 21.49 15.11 9.33
C ALA A 25 20.99 13.97 10.24
N ASP A 26 20.84 14.23 11.54
CA ASP A 26 20.39 13.24 12.51
C ASP A 26 18.85 13.10 12.51
N MET A 27 18.35 11.98 11.97
CA MET A 27 16.92 11.64 11.93
C MET A 27 16.35 11.19 13.29
N SER A 28 17.22 10.88 14.26
CA SER A 28 16.83 10.50 15.63
C SER A 28 16.56 11.72 16.52
N ALA A 29 16.89 12.93 16.02
CA ALA A 29 16.73 14.17 16.77
C ALA A 29 15.28 14.36 17.25
N THR A 30 15.12 14.46 18.57
CA THR A 30 13.80 14.63 19.20
C THR A 30 13.30 16.08 19.17
N ARG A 31 14.15 17.03 18.81
CA ARG A 31 13.74 18.44 18.74
C ARG A 31 12.76 18.67 17.59
N VAL A 32 11.59 19.24 17.90
CA VAL A 32 10.64 19.72 16.89
C VAL A 32 10.67 21.25 16.85
N PRO A 33 11.30 21.87 15.84
CA PRO A 33 11.34 23.32 15.73
C PRO A 33 9.97 23.87 15.30
N LYS A 34 9.65 25.07 15.78
CA LYS A 34 8.47 25.80 15.32
C LYS A 34 8.64 26.18 13.85
N TRP A 35 7.71 25.78 12.99
CA TRP A 35 7.83 25.87 11.53
C TRP A 35 8.19 27.27 11.00
N ASP A 36 7.61 28.32 11.58
CA ASP A 36 7.82 29.72 11.15
C ASP A 36 9.19 30.26 11.56
N SER A 37 9.82 29.66 12.57
CA SER A 37 11.17 30.02 13.00
C SER A 37 12.27 29.39 12.12
N VAL A 38 11.93 28.39 11.30
CA VAL A 38 12.88 27.63 10.49
C VAL A 38 12.66 27.70 8.99
N ILE A 39 11.54 28.27 8.55
CA ILE A 39 11.33 28.58 7.14
C ILE A 39 12.48 29.45 6.62
N GLY A 40 12.98 29.16 5.41
CA GLY A 40 14.17 29.86 4.91
C GLY A 40 15.53 29.35 5.44
N LYS A 41 15.57 28.31 6.28
CA LYS A 41 16.82 27.74 6.84
C LYS A 41 17.17 26.34 6.29
N GLY A 42 18.26 25.77 6.82
CA GLY A 42 18.72 24.42 6.50
C GLY A 42 19.84 24.36 5.45
N GLN A 43 20.40 23.17 5.23
CA GLN A 43 21.49 22.93 4.28
C GLN A 43 21.20 21.64 3.50
N VAL A 44 21.57 21.61 2.22
CA VAL A 44 21.36 20.43 1.36
C VAL A 44 22.17 19.23 1.86
N LYS A 45 23.39 19.46 2.34
CA LYS A 45 24.29 18.39 2.85
C LYS A 45 23.73 17.57 4.01
N HIS A 46 22.67 18.07 4.68
CA HIS A 46 22.03 17.37 5.78
C HIS A 46 21.03 16.31 5.31
N ILE A 47 20.68 16.28 4.02
CA ILE A 47 19.71 15.36 3.45
C ILE A 47 20.43 14.43 2.47
N HIS A 48 20.59 13.18 2.87
CA HIS A 48 21.25 12.14 2.10
C HIS A 48 20.47 10.84 2.14
N ILE A 49 20.65 10.01 1.12
CA ILE A 49 20.07 8.67 1.10
C ILE A 49 20.83 7.84 2.15
N HIS A 50 20.13 7.38 3.18
CA HIS A 50 20.74 6.45 4.12
C HIS A 50 20.77 5.06 3.49
N GLN A 51 21.98 4.54 3.27
CA GLN A 51 22.17 3.10 3.16
C GLN A 51 21.89 2.54 4.56
N THR A 52 20.75 1.90 4.70
CA THR A 52 20.48 1.08 5.89
C THR A 52 21.54 -0.02 5.92
N GLU A 53 22.43 0.00 6.91
CA GLU A 53 23.14 -1.21 7.36
C GLU A 53 22.05 -2.14 7.88
N ILE A 54 21.57 -3.03 7.01
CA ILE A 54 20.69 -4.12 7.40
C ILE A 54 21.64 -5.30 7.60
N ASP A 55 21.47 -6.04 8.70
CA ASP A 55 22.07 -7.37 8.86
C ASP A 55 21.63 -8.19 7.65
N VAL A 56 22.50 -8.25 6.63
CA VAL A 56 22.21 -8.82 5.32
C VAL A 56 22.00 -10.32 5.55
N ASP A 57 20.75 -10.78 5.44
CA ASP A 57 20.51 -12.16 5.07
C ASP A 57 21.08 -12.34 3.65
N PRO A 58 22.11 -13.18 3.45
CA PRO A 58 22.73 -13.38 2.14
C PRO A 58 21.74 -13.86 1.07
N ASP A 59 20.60 -14.43 1.47
CA ASP A 59 19.54 -14.93 0.59
C ASP A 59 18.42 -13.90 0.33
N ALA A 60 18.43 -12.74 0.99
CA ALA A 60 17.46 -11.68 0.74
C ALA A 60 17.73 -11.01 -0.61
N ARG A 61 16.90 -11.34 -1.61
CA ARG A 61 16.87 -10.72 -2.94
C ARG A 61 16.92 -9.19 -2.80
N ASP A 62 18.00 -8.59 -3.33
CA ASP A 62 18.32 -7.15 -3.40
C ASP A 62 17.26 -6.20 -2.82
N GLU A 63 17.30 -5.98 -1.50
CA GLU A 63 16.36 -5.12 -0.78
C GLU A 63 16.42 -3.64 -1.24
N THR A 64 17.36 -3.26 -2.11
CA THR A 64 17.42 -1.90 -2.69
C THR A 64 16.50 -1.72 -3.91
N ARG A 65 15.92 -2.81 -4.44
CA ARG A 65 15.18 -2.83 -5.72
C ARG A 65 13.93 -1.93 -5.75
N TYR A 66 13.39 -1.56 -4.59
CA TYR A 66 12.20 -0.70 -4.43
C TYR A 66 12.47 0.60 -3.66
N ARG A 67 13.74 1.04 -3.62
CA ARG A 67 14.14 2.33 -3.03
C ARG A 67 14.36 3.38 -4.12
N SER A 68 13.79 4.55 -3.94
CA SER A 68 14.09 5.73 -4.74
C SER A 68 15.39 6.39 -4.29
N GLU A 69 16.23 6.74 -5.26
CA GLU A 69 17.41 7.59 -5.04
C GLU A 69 17.08 9.08 -5.15
N LYS A 70 15.86 9.44 -5.55
CA LYS A 70 15.50 10.82 -5.89
C LYS A 70 14.51 11.43 -4.92
N PHE A 71 13.50 10.67 -4.50
CA PHE A 71 12.35 11.21 -3.79
C PHE A 71 12.01 10.45 -2.51
N GLN A 72 11.55 11.20 -1.51
CA GLN A 72 10.92 10.63 -0.31
C GLN A 72 9.73 11.51 0.11
N TRP A 73 8.60 10.91 0.48
CA TRP A 73 7.53 11.66 1.16
C TRP A 73 7.96 12.10 2.56
N ILE A 74 7.40 13.23 3.02
CA ILE A 74 7.78 13.84 4.29
C ILE A 74 6.68 13.56 5.32
N PRO A 75 6.86 12.60 6.25
CA PRO A 75 5.94 12.41 7.35
C PRO A 75 5.95 13.60 8.30
N THR A 76 4.86 13.69 9.05
CA THR A 76 4.65 14.65 10.12
C THR A 76 4.80 13.96 11.47
N GLU A 77 5.30 14.68 12.47
CA GLU A 77 5.46 14.18 13.83
C GLU A 77 4.16 14.30 14.61
N PHE A 78 3.68 13.16 15.10
CA PHE A 78 2.51 13.04 15.95
C PHE A 78 2.95 12.54 17.32
N ASP A 79 2.42 13.11 18.38
CA ASP A 79 2.53 12.61 19.75
C ASP A 79 1.22 11.94 20.14
N VAL A 80 1.30 10.73 20.64
CA VAL A 80 0.17 10.02 21.25
C VAL A 80 0.44 9.99 22.75
N GLY A 81 -0.27 10.80 23.51
CA GLY A 81 -0.15 10.86 24.96
C GLY A 81 -0.50 9.53 25.63
N ALA A 82 -0.08 9.35 26.88
CA ALA A 82 -0.41 8.16 27.68
C ALA A 82 -1.93 7.99 27.89
N ASP A 83 -2.69 9.08 27.83
CA ASP A 83 -4.15 9.12 27.85
C ASP A 83 -4.80 8.80 26.47
N GLY A 84 -4.00 8.59 25.44
CA GLY A 84 -4.43 8.38 24.06
C GLY A 84 -4.80 9.67 23.31
N LYS A 85 -4.58 10.86 23.90
CA LYS A 85 -4.78 12.13 23.20
C LYS A 85 -3.66 12.38 22.21
N VAL A 86 -4.02 12.97 21.07
CA VAL A 86 -3.07 13.16 19.97
C VAL A 86 -2.74 14.63 19.81
N LYS A 87 -1.45 14.91 19.61
CA LYS A 87 -0.95 16.23 19.23
C LYS A 87 -0.10 16.15 17.98
N ILE A 88 -0.36 17.04 17.03
CA ILE A 88 0.50 17.20 15.87
C ILE A 88 1.63 18.15 16.27
N LEU A 89 2.87 17.65 16.28
CA LEU A 89 4.03 18.39 16.79
C LEU A 89 4.68 19.28 15.73
N SER A 90 4.71 18.84 14.48
CA SER A 90 5.31 19.55 13.35
C SER A 90 4.29 19.86 12.25
N TYR A 91 4.65 20.68 11.27
CA TYR A 91 3.71 20.99 10.19
C TYR A 91 3.39 19.74 9.35
N ILE A 92 2.16 19.66 8.84
CA ILE A 92 1.73 18.71 7.81
C ILE A 92 2.16 19.27 6.46
N ASN A 93 2.89 18.45 5.68
CA ASN A 93 3.32 18.85 4.35
C ASN A 93 2.11 19.28 3.51
N ASN A 94 2.16 20.48 2.93
CA ASN A 94 1.10 21.12 2.15
C ASN A 94 -0.15 21.58 2.91
N LEU A 95 -0.12 21.61 4.24
CA LEU A 95 -1.21 22.17 5.04
C LEU A 95 -0.67 23.25 5.98
N HIS A 96 -0.86 24.52 5.62
CA HIS A 96 -0.29 25.64 6.36
C HIS A 96 -0.80 25.68 7.83
N PRO A 97 0.08 25.63 8.86
CA PRO A 97 -0.33 25.46 10.26
C PRO A 97 -1.23 26.58 10.82
N LYS A 98 -0.91 27.86 10.53
CA LYS A 98 -1.74 29.00 10.99
C LYS A 98 -3.05 29.16 10.20
N ILE A 99 -3.01 29.08 8.88
CA ILE A 99 -4.21 29.26 8.02
C ILE A 99 -5.24 28.14 8.28
N HIS A 100 -4.77 26.91 8.52
CA HIS A 100 -5.62 25.74 8.71
C HIS A 100 -5.60 25.21 10.15
N GLU A 101 -5.44 26.08 11.15
CA GLU A 101 -5.33 25.68 12.56
C GLU A 101 -6.49 24.77 13.02
N ASN A 102 -7.73 25.10 12.63
CA ASN A 102 -8.90 24.28 12.95
C ASN A 102 -8.85 22.88 12.31
N MET A 103 -8.23 22.75 11.13
CA MET A 103 -8.02 21.46 10.48
C MET A 103 -7.04 20.62 11.28
N TYR A 104 -5.94 21.18 11.78
CA TYR A 104 -4.98 20.44 12.64
C TYR A 104 -5.68 19.88 13.88
N ARG A 105 -6.46 20.71 14.60
CA ARG A 105 -7.23 20.27 15.77
C ARG A 105 -8.24 19.16 15.42
N THR A 106 -8.78 19.17 14.20
CA THR A 106 -9.70 18.14 13.72
C THR A 106 -8.95 16.85 13.38
N LEU A 107 -7.82 16.95 12.70
CA LEU A 107 -6.97 15.81 12.35
C LEU A 107 -6.41 15.11 13.59
N GLU A 108 -6.02 15.84 14.64
CA GLU A 108 -5.68 15.28 15.95
C GLU A 108 -6.80 14.36 16.46
N LYS A 109 -8.03 14.88 16.55
CA LYS A 109 -9.20 14.14 17.03
C LYS A 109 -9.56 12.94 16.16
N ILE A 110 -9.39 13.03 14.84
CA ILE A 110 -9.64 11.89 13.95
C ILE A 110 -8.54 10.84 14.13
N PHE A 111 -7.28 11.25 14.25
CA PHE A 111 -6.16 10.32 14.46
C PHE A 111 -6.29 9.60 15.82
N GLU A 112 -6.81 10.25 16.87
CA GLU A 112 -7.17 9.58 18.15
C GLU A 112 -8.06 8.34 17.91
N LYS A 113 -8.96 8.40 16.93
CA LYS A 113 -9.83 7.26 16.56
C LYS A 113 -9.13 6.19 15.74
N PHE A 114 -8.05 6.54 15.05
CA PHE A 114 -7.21 5.59 14.31
C PHE A 114 -6.20 4.87 15.20
N VAL A 115 -5.76 5.44 16.32
CA VAL A 115 -4.81 4.80 17.25
C VAL A 115 -5.20 3.35 17.59
N PRO A 116 -6.41 3.02 18.06
CA PRO A 116 -6.78 1.63 18.33
C PRO A 116 -6.82 0.75 17.08
N LEU A 117 -7.17 1.30 15.91
CA LEU A 117 -7.16 0.56 14.65
C LEU A 117 -5.72 0.21 14.25
N PHE A 118 -4.79 1.14 14.38
CA PHE A 118 -3.37 0.90 14.12
C PHE A 118 -2.76 -0.05 15.15
N ASN A 119 -3.13 0.03 16.43
CA ASN A 119 -2.73 -0.96 17.44
C ASN A 119 -3.10 -2.38 16.99
N ASN A 120 -4.32 -2.59 16.50
CA ASN A 120 -4.77 -3.90 16.00
C ASN A 120 -3.96 -4.34 14.77
N VAL A 121 -3.85 -3.48 13.75
CA VAL A 121 -3.09 -3.78 12.53
C VAL A 121 -1.65 -4.15 12.84
N LEU A 122 -0.96 -3.34 13.65
CA LEU A 122 0.43 -3.60 14.01
C LEU A 122 0.58 -4.85 14.88
N THR A 123 -0.36 -5.08 15.80
CA THR A 123 -0.39 -6.31 16.60
C THR A 123 -0.44 -7.52 15.67
N ASP A 124 -1.38 -7.56 14.74
CA ASP A 124 -1.54 -8.71 13.84
C ASP A 124 -0.36 -8.86 12.85
N SER A 125 0.36 -7.78 12.58
CA SER A 125 1.51 -7.76 11.64
C SER A 125 2.88 -7.99 12.29
N CYS A 126 2.96 -8.13 13.61
CA CYS A 126 4.24 -8.39 14.28
C CYS A 126 4.74 -9.80 13.97
N THR A 127 6.04 -9.97 13.71
CA THR A 127 6.65 -11.29 13.44
C THR A 127 6.48 -12.27 14.60
N GLN A 128 6.46 -11.79 15.84
CA GLN A 128 6.15 -12.60 17.02
C GLN A 128 4.70 -13.10 17.05
N ASN A 129 3.81 -12.40 16.36
CA ASN A 129 2.42 -12.77 16.17
C ASN A 129 2.18 -13.42 14.81
N CYS A 130 3.18 -13.48 13.90
CA CYS A 130 3.08 -14.30 12.70
C CYS A 130 2.87 -15.73 13.18
N LYS A 131 1.67 -16.22 12.91
CA LYS A 131 1.09 -17.35 13.66
C LYS A 131 1.61 -18.66 13.12
N ASN A 132 2.93 -18.83 12.91
CA ASN A 132 3.58 -19.99 12.27
C ASN A 132 2.57 -20.72 11.40
N ASP A 133 2.14 -20.04 10.33
CA ASP A 133 0.88 -20.30 9.64
C ASP A 133 0.64 -21.79 9.64
N LYS A 134 -0.34 -22.24 10.45
CA LYS A 134 -0.95 -23.53 10.19
C LYS A 134 -1.60 -23.32 8.84
N LEU A 135 -0.83 -23.54 7.77
CA LEU A 135 -1.29 -23.45 6.42
C LEU A 135 -2.62 -24.19 6.42
N ARG A 136 -3.64 -23.56 5.84
CA ARG A 136 -4.95 -24.20 5.70
C ARG A 136 -4.78 -25.57 5.06
N ILE A 137 -3.75 -25.74 4.24
CA ILE A 137 -3.36 -26.97 3.56
C ILE A 137 -1.87 -27.12 3.83
N LYS A 138 -1.47 -28.14 4.61
CA LYS A 138 -0.06 -28.44 4.85
C LYS A 138 0.57 -29.05 3.59
N ASP A 139 1.90 -29.00 3.51
CA ASP A 139 2.66 -29.73 2.49
C ASP A 139 2.23 -31.20 2.50
N LYS A 140 1.88 -31.74 1.32
CA LYS A 140 1.39 -33.12 1.11
C LYS A 140 0.03 -33.45 1.74
N SER A 141 -0.79 -32.45 2.06
CA SER A 141 -2.11 -32.70 2.71
C SER A 141 -3.26 -33.01 1.76
N TYR A 142 -3.04 -32.94 0.45
CA TYR A 142 -3.96 -33.54 -0.53
C TYR A 142 -3.42 -34.88 -0.99
N ILE A 143 -4.31 -35.87 -1.08
CA ILE A 143 -3.94 -37.21 -1.52
C ILE A 143 -4.27 -37.28 -3.01
N VAL A 144 -3.25 -37.48 -3.81
CA VAL A 144 -3.41 -37.86 -5.22
C VAL A 144 -3.62 -39.37 -5.25
N GLU A 145 -4.63 -39.83 -5.99
CA GLU A 145 -4.82 -41.25 -6.25
C GLU A 145 -3.54 -41.86 -6.83
N GLU A 146 -3.00 -42.88 -6.18
CA GLU A 146 -1.79 -43.57 -6.65
C GLU A 146 -1.98 -44.14 -8.06
N TYR A 147 -0.92 -44.12 -8.87
CA TYR A 147 -0.97 -44.58 -10.27
C TYR A 147 -1.56 -46.00 -10.42
N VAL A 148 -1.22 -46.90 -9.50
CA VAL A 148 -1.74 -48.28 -9.51
C VAL A 148 -3.25 -48.31 -9.27
N ASP A 149 -3.75 -47.49 -8.35
CA ASP A 149 -5.18 -47.39 -8.05
C ASP A 149 -5.94 -46.76 -9.21
N TYR A 150 -5.36 -45.73 -9.84
CA TYR A 150 -5.86 -45.16 -11.08
C TYR A 150 -6.01 -46.22 -12.18
N VAL A 151 -4.95 -46.97 -12.48
CA VAL A 151 -4.97 -48.01 -13.53
C VAL A 151 -6.06 -49.05 -13.22
N ASN A 152 -6.16 -49.50 -11.97
CA ASN A 152 -7.19 -50.46 -11.55
C ASN A 152 -8.60 -49.91 -11.73
N ARG A 153 -8.83 -48.64 -11.37
CA ARG A 153 -10.12 -47.96 -11.53
C ARG A 153 -10.48 -47.80 -13.00
N VAL A 154 -9.58 -47.27 -13.83
CA VAL A 154 -9.84 -47.07 -15.26
C VAL A 154 -10.01 -48.39 -15.99
N LYS A 155 -9.27 -49.45 -15.64
CA LYS A 155 -9.52 -50.81 -16.18
C LYS A 155 -10.91 -51.33 -15.84
N LYS A 156 -11.37 -51.11 -14.61
CA LYS A 156 -12.72 -51.51 -14.16
C LYS A 156 -13.82 -50.69 -14.84
N GLU A 157 -13.61 -49.40 -15.06
CA GLU A 157 -14.54 -48.51 -15.77
C GLU A 157 -14.54 -48.77 -17.29
N GLY A 158 -13.37 -49.04 -17.86
CA GLY A 158 -13.14 -49.39 -19.26
C GLY A 158 -13.74 -50.74 -19.63
N THR A 159 -13.64 -51.75 -18.77
CA THR A 159 -14.36 -53.03 -18.93
C THR A 159 -15.88 -52.87 -18.82
N ALA A 160 -16.37 -51.88 -18.07
CA ALA A 160 -17.79 -51.51 -18.05
C ALA A 160 -18.24 -50.79 -19.34
N ARG A 161 -17.36 -50.02 -19.99
CA ARG A 161 -17.59 -49.41 -21.33
C ARG A 161 -17.45 -50.42 -22.47
N MET A 162 -16.51 -51.37 -22.41
CA MET A 162 -16.36 -52.45 -23.39
C MET A 162 -17.57 -53.41 -23.43
N ASN A 163 -18.34 -53.52 -22.34
CA ASN A 163 -19.63 -54.21 -22.33
C ASN A 163 -20.78 -53.43 -23.03
N ARG A 164 -20.52 -52.21 -23.54
CA ARG A 164 -21.38 -51.48 -24.48
C ARG A 164 -20.55 -51.16 -25.72
N GLY A 165 -20.36 -52.20 -26.54
CA GLY A 165 -19.35 -52.24 -27.59
C GLY A 165 -19.28 -51.00 -28.48
N TYR A 166 -18.06 -50.57 -28.78
CA TYR A 166 -17.58 -50.08 -30.07
C TYR A 166 -16.05 -50.03 -30.00
N PHE A 167 -15.39 -50.83 -30.85
CA PHE A 167 -13.96 -50.74 -31.13
C PHE A 167 -13.70 -49.60 -32.10
N GLY A 168 -12.57 -48.92 -31.91
CA GLY A 168 -11.89 -48.12 -32.92
C GLY A 168 -10.40 -48.15 -32.63
N GLU A 169 -9.67 -48.85 -33.50
CA GLU A 169 -8.23 -48.68 -33.79
C GLU A 169 -7.94 -47.17 -34.00
N GLU A 170 -6.82 -46.56 -33.64
CA GLU A 170 -5.41 -46.92 -33.66
C GLU A 170 -4.72 -45.81 -32.82
N SER A 171 -3.99 -46.16 -31.76
CA SER A 171 -3.04 -45.24 -31.13
C SER A 171 -1.73 -45.99 -30.99
N ASP A 172 -0.62 -45.45 -31.50
CA ASP A 172 0.74 -46.02 -31.42
C ASP A 172 1.31 -46.12 -29.98
N ILE A 173 0.47 -45.90 -28.98
CA ILE A 173 0.81 -45.85 -27.57
C ILE A 173 0.47 -47.20 -26.97
N ASP A 174 1.45 -47.86 -26.36
CA ASP A 174 1.22 -49.12 -25.66
C ASP A 174 0.28 -48.90 -24.44
N GLU A 175 -0.25 -50.00 -23.90
CA GLU A 175 -1.19 -49.93 -22.76
C GLU A 175 -0.61 -49.12 -21.59
N TYR A 176 0.70 -49.23 -21.35
CA TYR A 176 1.38 -48.48 -20.30
C TYR A 176 1.43 -46.99 -20.59
N GLY A 177 1.78 -46.59 -21.81
CA GLY A 177 1.81 -45.20 -22.27
C GLY A 177 0.44 -44.55 -22.20
N TYR A 178 -0.64 -45.27 -22.54
CA TYR A 178 -2.00 -44.73 -22.46
C TYR A 178 -2.36 -44.35 -21.02
N TYR A 179 -2.11 -45.25 -20.06
CA TYR A 179 -2.40 -44.96 -18.65
C TYR A 179 -1.47 -43.88 -18.10
N TYR A 180 -0.19 -43.87 -18.50
CA TYR A 180 0.77 -42.86 -18.07
C TYR A 180 0.36 -41.46 -18.53
N GLU A 181 0.00 -41.29 -19.81
CA GLU A 181 -0.45 -40.00 -20.35
C GLU A 181 -1.77 -39.54 -19.74
N THR A 182 -2.74 -40.44 -19.57
CA THR A 182 -4.07 -40.08 -19.05
C THR A 182 -4.11 -39.89 -17.53
N TYR A 183 -3.13 -40.42 -16.78
CA TYR A 183 -3.09 -40.33 -15.32
C TYR A 183 -3.07 -38.88 -14.84
N LYS A 184 -2.26 -38.01 -15.45
CA LYS A 184 -2.15 -36.60 -15.06
C LYS A 184 -3.52 -35.90 -15.03
N ASP A 185 -4.36 -36.17 -16.03
CA ASP A 185 -5.68 -35.54 -16.19
C ASP A 185 -6.79 -36.25 -15.42
N GLN A 186 -6.71 -37.58 -15.27
CA GLN A 186 -7.82 -38.41 -14.80
C GLN A 186 -7.67 -38.92 -13.35
N LYS A 187 -6.50 -38.72 -12.71
CA LYS A 187 -6.30 -39.04 -11.30
C LYS A 187 -7.30 -38.33 -10.40
N ILE A 188 -7.74 -38.98 -9.33
CA ILE A 188 -8.61 -38.35 -8.34
C ILE A 188 -7.76 -37.58 -7.33
N VAL A 189 -8.16 -36.34 -7.05
CA VAL A 189 -7.54 -35.51 -6.00
C VAL A 189 -8.49 -35.47 -4.81
N TYR A 190 -8.05 -36.00 -3.68
CA TYR A 190 -8.83 -36.00 -2.44
C TYR A 190 -8.44 -34.79 -1.60
N ALA A 191 -9.36 -33.83 -1.50
CA ALA A 191 -9.22 -32.75 -0.53
C ALA A 191 -9.30 -33.32 0.90
N PRO A 192 -8.43 -32.88 1.83
CA PRO A 192 -8.46 -33.36 3.21
C PRO A 192 -9.83 -33.09 3.86
N GLN A 193 -10.47 -34.16 4.34
CA GLN A 193 -11.78 -34.04 4.97
C GLN A 193 -11.65 -33.27 6.29
N ASN A 194 -12.57 -32.31 6.53
CA ASN A 194 -12.79 -31.55 7.77
C ASN A 194 -12.20 -30.14 7.91
N TYR A 195 -11.90 -29.41 6.84
CA TYR A 195 -11.62 -27.97 6.95
C TYR A 195 -12.89 -27.13 7.07
N LYS A 196 -13.46 -27.06 8.27
CA LYS A 196 -14.46 -26.04 8.63
C LYS A 196 -13.76 -24.88 9.35
N PHE A 197 -13.95 -23.66 8.84
CA PHE A 197 -13.51 -22.47 9.56
C PHE A 197 -14.17 -22.43 10.94
N SER A 198 -13.34 -22.28 11.98
CA SER A 198 -13.80 -22.01 13.33
C SER A 198 -13.10 -20.76 13.85
N PRO A 199 -13.83 -19.75 14.34
CA PRO A 199 -13.20 -18.59 14.99
C PRO A 199 -12.25 -18.98 16.13
N ASP A 200 -12.55 -20.06 16.83
CA ASP A 200 -11.72 -20.58 17.93
C ASP A 200 -10.38 -21.15 17.46
N SER A 201 -10.25 -21.46 16.16
CA SER A 201 -9.00 -21.94 15.57
C SER A 201 -8.00 -20.82 15.23
N ILE A 202 -8.42 -19.56 15.32
CA ILE A 202 -7.54 -18.40 15.09
C ILE A 202 -6.55 -18.31 16.25
N PRO A 203 -5.23 -18.47 16.01
CA PRO A 203 -4.25 -18.42 17.09
C PRO A 203 -4.28 -17.06 17.79
N LYS A 204 -4.14 -17.07 19.11
CA LYS A 204 -4.09 -15.85 19.92
C LYS A 204 -2.75 -15.13 19.69
N ASN A 205 -2.80 -13.80 19.67
CA ASN A 205 -1.61 -12.98 19.57
C ASN A 205 -0.76 -13.14 20.84
N ILE A 206 0.55 -13.27 20.67
CA ILE A 206 1.54 -13.42 21.76
C ILE A 206 1.86 -12.05 22.36
N ILE A 207 2.02 -11.04 21.50
CA ILE A 207 2.25 -9.65 21.91
C ILE A 207 1.09 -8.76 21.48
N SER A 208 0.94 -7.61 22.12
CA SER A 208 0.03 -6.55 21.69
C SER A 208 0.81 -5.24 21.58
N VAL A 209 0.57 -4.52 20.50
CA VAL A 209 1.15 -3.19 20.27
C VAL A 209 0.21 -2.14 20.85
N ASP A 210 0.74 -1.28 21.72
CA ASP A 210 0.06 -0.06 22.14
C ASP A 210 0.89 1.16 21.76
N LEU A 211 0.32 2.03 20.92
CA LEU A 211 0.94 3.27 20.47
C LEU A 211 0.78 4.42 21.47
N LYS A 212 0.12 4.25 22.62
CA LYS A 212 0.08 5.28 23.65
C LYS A 212 1.46 5.57 24.23
N GLY A 213 1.71 6.83 24.56
CA GLY A 213 3.01 7.32 25.03
C GLY A 213 4.10 7.30 23.96
N SER A 214 3.74 7.19 22.68
CA SER A 214 4.69 7.11 21.57
C SER A 214 4.65 8.34 20.69
N ARG A 215 5.80 8.60 20.05
CA ARG A 215 5.93 9.62 19.01
C ARG A 215 6.03 8.96 17.65
N LEU A 216 5.09 9.28 16.78
CA LEU A 216 4.87 8.64 15.49
C LEU A 216 5.22 9.57 14.33
N GLN A 217 5.59 8.95 13.21
CA GLN A 217 5.73 9.61 11.92
C GLN A 217 4.53 9.21 11.06
N VAL A 218 3.75 10.19 10.62
CA VAL A 218 2.49 9.97 9.90
C VAL A 218 2.45 10.84 8.66
N ILE A 219 2.19 10.21 7.50
CA ILE A 219 1.96 10.92 6.25
C ILE A 219 0.45 11.13 6.10
N VAL A 220 0.04 12.37 5.82
CA VAL A 220 -1.37 12.76 5.72
C VAL A 220 -1.73 13.02 4.26
N LYS A 221 -2.84 12.45 3.79
CA LYS A 221 -3.38 12.66 2.46
C LYS A 221 -4.88 12.96 2.56
N LEU A 222 -5.34 13.99 1.86
CA LEU A 222 -6.74 14.37 1.79
C LEU A 222 -7.13 14.51 0.32
N SER A 223 -8.06 13.68 -0.13
CA SER A 223 -8.48 13.65 -1.53
C SER A 223 -10.00 13.49 -1.64
N ASN A 224 -10.53 14.04 -2.73
CA ASN A 224 -11.93 13.89 -3.10
C ASN A 224 -12.01 13.28 -4.49
N VAL A 225 -12.93 12.35 -4.71
CA VAL A 225 -13.39 11.99 -6.04
C VAL A 225 -14.64 12.81 -6.35
N ILE A 226 -14.64 13.52 -7.46
CA ILE A 226 -15.75 14.35 -7.94
C ILE A 226 -16.17 13.82 -9.30
N LEU A 227 -17.45 13.49 -9.42
CA LEU A 227 -18.10 13.07 -10.67
C LEU A 227 -19.06 14.17 -11.12
N THR A 228 -19.09 14.43 -12.41
CA THR A 228 -19.97 15.42 -13.03
C THR A 228 -20.80 14.75 -14.12
N PRO A 229 -21.93 15.34 -14.55
CA PRO A 229 -22.71 14.81 -15.67
C PRO A 229 -21.87 14.55 -16.95
N GLU A 230 -20.85 15.37 -17.20
CA GLU A 230 -19.94 15.25 -18.35
C GLU A 230 -18.91 14.13 -18.16
N ASN A 231 -18.59 13.77 -16.91
CA ASN A 231 -17.67 12.68 -16.58
C ASN A 231 -18.23 11.83 -15.42
N PRO A 232 -19.30 11.05 -15.69
CA PRO A 232 -20.16 10.49 -14.65
C PRO A 232 -19.64 9.18 -14.05
N LYS A 233 -18.56 8.60 -14.60
CA LYS A 233 -18.01 7.30 -14.20
C LYS A 233 -16.58 7.45 -13.70
N TYR A 234 -16.31 6.94 -12.51
CA TYR A 234 -14.95 6.68 -12.03
C TYR A 234 -14.54 5.29 -12.50
N LYS A 235 -13.46 5.19 -13.27
CA LYS A 235 -12.88 3.89 -13.64
C LYS A 235 -12.10 3.31 -12.46
N GLU A 236 -11.99 1.98 -12.42
CA GLU A 236 -11.16 1.27 -11.45
C GLU A 236 -9.77 1.89 -11.34
N GLY A 237 -9.27 1.99 -10.10
CA GLY A 237 -7.91 2.43 -9.81
C GLY A 237 -6.86 1.40 -10.23
N GLU A 238 -5.59 1.73 -10.07
CA GLU A 238 -4.51 0.75 -10.23
C GLU A 238 -4.34 -0.03 -8.91
N TRP A 239 -3.96 -1.32 -8.98
CA TRP A 239 -3.53 -2.08 -7.79
C TRP A 239 -2.21 -1.52 -7.27
N HIS A 240 -2.16 -1.18 -5.98
CA HIS A 240 -0.96 -0.61 -5.37
C HIS A 240 -0.92 -0.81 -3.84
N VAL A 241 0.27 -0.66 -3.27
CA VAL A 241 0.49 -0.34 -1.85
C VAL A 241 0.86 1.14 -1.72
N GLU A 242 0.77 1.72 -0.53
CA GLU A 242 1.07 3.15 -0.34
C GLU A 242 2.57 3.36 -0.09
N GLY A 243 3.16 4.29 -0.84
CA GLY A 243 4.59 4.61 -0.79
C GLY A 243 5.50 3.54 -1.39
N ILE A 244 6.79 3.66 -1.13
CA ILE A 244 7.83 2.66 -1.40
C ILE A 244 8.72 2.53 -0.16
N GLN A 245 9.82 1.78 -0.25
CA GLN A 245 10.69 1.50 0.89
C GLN A 245 11.19 2.76 1.61
N ASN A 246 11.41 3.88 0.92
CA ASN A 246 11.88 5.14 1.54
C ASN A 246 10.91 5.69 2.60
N GLU A 247 9.61 5.39 2.49
CA GLU A 247 8.61 5.92 3.42
C GLU A 247 8.37 5.00 4.63
N GLU A 248 8.87 3.76 4.61
CA GLU A 248 8.74 2.79 5.72
C GLU A 248 7.29 2.67 6.24
N ILE A 249 6.29 2.79 5.36
CA ILE A 249 4.87 2.72 5.74
C ILE A 249 4.50 1.28 6.08
N VAL A 250 4.02 1.07 7.30
CA VAL A 250 3.62 -0.25 7.83
C VAL A 250 2.12 -0.44 7.89
N ALA A 251 1.34 0.64 8.00
CA ALA A 251 -0.11 0.57 8.06
C ALA A 251 -0.76 1.76 7.38
N THR A 252 -1.92 1.49 6.77
CA THR A 252 -2.75 2.49 6.10
C THR A 252 -4.08 2.60 6.84
N GLY A 253 -4.52 3.83 7.08
CA GLY A 253 -5.83 4.15 7.65
C GLY A 253 -6.57 5.09 6.71
N ILE A 254 -7.82 4.80 6.38
CA ILE A 254 -8.64 5.62 5.47
C ILE A 254 -9.98 5.90 6.13
N TYR A 255 -10.39 7.17 6.12
CA TYR A 255 -11.67 7.66 6.63
C TYR A 255 -12.49 8.27 5.50
N TYR A 256 -13.60 7.60 5.15
CA TYR A 256 -14.57 8.07 4.16
C TYR A 256 -15.63 8.94 4.84
N TYR A 257 -15.32 10.21 5.03
CA TYR A 257 -16.13 11.11 5.88
C TYR A 257 -17.39 11.64 5.20
N ASP A 258 -17.46 11.61 3.86
CA ASP A 258 -18.62 12.14 3.15
C ASP A 258 -18.74 11.55 1.75
N GLN A 259 -19.97 11.34 1.28
CA GLN A 259 -20.28 10.90 -0.07
C GLN A 259 -21.71 11.25 -0.45
N GLU A 260 -21.94 11.59 -1.71
CA GLU A 260 -23.24 12.02 -2.22
C GLU A 260 -23.39 11.71 -3.70
N ASN A 261 -24.60 11.34 -4.12
CA ASN A 261 -24.98 11.09 -5.51
C ASN A 261 -24.06 10.13 -6.29
N ILE A 262 -23.53 9.09 -5.62
CA ILE A 262 -22.74 8.03 -6.24
C ILE A 262 -23.36 6.67 -5.96
N THR A 263 -23.17 5.71 -6.87
CA THR A 263 -23.54 4.30 -6.66
C THR A 263 -22.74 3.70 -5.50
N ASP A 264 -23.07 2.47 -5.14
CA ASP A 264 -22.21 1.72 -4.22
C ASP A 264 -20.79 1.63 -4.82
N SER A 265 -19.78 1.85 -3.98
CA SER A 265 -18.38 1.73 -4.36
C SER A 265 -17.69 0.74 -3.43
N TYR A 266 -16.68 0.04 -3.94
CA TYR A 266 -16.01 -1.03 -3.22
C TYR A 266 -14.50 -0.80 -3.17
N PHE A 267 -13.89 -1.28 -2.11
CA PHE A 267 -12.45 -1.28 -1.88
C PHE A 267 -11.98 -2.73 -1.84
N ALA A 268 -11.24 -3.14 -2.87
CA ALA A 268 -10.76 -4.50 -3.02
C ALA A 268 -9.35 -4.63 -2.43
N LEU A 269 -9.06 -5.79 -1.85
CA LEU A 269 -7.78 -6.15 -1.24
C LEU A 269 -7.28 -7.47 -1.84
N ARG A 270 -5.98 -7.53 -2.09
CA ARG A 270 -5.25 -8.76 -2.44
C ARG A 270 -3.91 -8.81 -1.71
N GLN A 271 -3.38 -10.01 -1.51
CA GLN A 271 -2.04 -10.22 -0.96
C GLN A 271 -1.27 -11.17 -1.87
N SER A 272 0.04 -10.98 -2.02
CA SER A 272 0.88 -11.98 -2.66
C SER A 272 0.93 -13.25 -1.81
N VAL A 273 1.08 -14.39 -2.45
CA VAL A 273 1.29 -15.68 -1.78
C VAL A 273 2.61 -16.28 -2.24
N CYS A 274 3.19 -17.11 -1.38
CA CYS A 274 4.28 -17.97 -1.82
C CYS A 274 3.71 -19.05 -2.74
N GLU A 275 4.53 -19.49 -3.69
CA GLU A 275 4.23 -20.67 -4.47
C GLU A 275 4.03 -21.87 -3.53
N PRO A 276 2.93 -22.62 -3.66
CA PRO A 276 2.69 -23.79 -2.84
C PRO A 276 3.70 -24.90 -3.15
N GLU A 277 3.91 -25.82 -2.20
CA GLU A 277 4.62 -27.07 -2.50
C GLU A 277 3.69 -28.07 -3.21
N TYR A 278 4.12 -28.61 -4.36
CA TYR A 278 3.40 -29.59 -5.17
C TYR A 278 4.39 -30.53 -5.90
N GLU A 279 3.88 -31.63 -6.48
CA GLU A 279 4.67 -32.54 -7.32
C GLU A 279 4.81 -31.97 -8.74
N GLU A 280 6.01 -32.01 -9.34
CA GLU A 280 6.27 -31.47 -10.68
C GLU A 280 5.28 -32.02 -11.73
N GLY A 281 4.67 -31.12 -12.51
CA GLY A 281 3.63 -31.45 -13.49
C GLY A 281 2.25 -31.81 -12.92
N ASP A 282 2.00 -31.60 -11.61
CA ASP A 282 0.69 -31.84 -10.97
C ASP A 282 -0.31 -30.69 -11.14
N HIS A 283 -0.73 -30.44 -12.37
CA HIS A 283 -1.72 -29.39 -12.68
C HIS A 283 -3.04 -29.58 -11.91
N LYS A 284 -3.59 -30.80 -11.94
CA LYS A 284 -4.90 -31.11 -11.37
C LYS A 284 -4.93 -30.97 -9.85
N GLY A 285 -3.87 -31.42 -9.16
CA GLY A 285 -3.75 -31.28 -7.72
C GLY A 285 -3.71 -29.83 -7.30
N VAL A 286 -2.87 -29.03 -7.95
CA VAL A 286 -2.70 -27.60 -7.66
C VAL A 286 -3.99 -26.83 -7.88
N GLU A 287 -4.64 -27.02 -9.04
CA GLU A 287 -5.91 -26.37 -9.37
C GLU A 287 -7.01 -26.71 -8.34
N THR A 288 -7.17 -28.00 -8.02
CA THR A 288 -8.24 -28.47 -7.12
C THR A 288 -8.06 -27.95 -5.69
N ILE A 289 -6.82 -27.83 -5.22
CA ILE A 289 -6.49 -27.64 -3.80
C ILE A 289 -6.20 -26.18 -3.49
N TYR A 290 -5.41 -25.52 -4.34
CA TYR A 290 -5.00 -24.13 -4.14
C TYR A 290 -5.81 -23.16 -5.01
N GLY A 291 -6.45 -23.65 -6.08
CA GLY A 291 -7.21 -22.81 -7.01
C GLY A 291 -6.33 -22.03 -7.98
N PHE A 292 -5.16 -22.57 -8.32
CA PHE A 292 -4.23 -21.98 -9.30
C PHE A 292 -4.07 -22.90 -10.51
N GLU A 293 -4.06 -22.31 -11.70
CA GLU A 293 -3.65 -22.93 -12.94
C GLU A 293 -2.19 -22.56 -13.28
N ASN A 294 -1.59 -23.27 -14.26
CA ASN A 294 -0.26 -22.89 -14.74
C ASN A 294 -0.30 -21.49 -15.36
N GLY A 295 0.67 -20.65 -15.03
CA GLY A 295 0.70 -19.25 -15.46
C GLY A 295 -0.18 -18.30 -14.65
N ASP A 296 -0.95 -18.80 -13.66
CA ASP A 296 -1.73 -17.91 -12.81
C ASP A 296 -0.83 -17.04 -11.93
N PRO A 297 -1.25 -15.79 -11.65
CA PRO A 297 -0.51 -14.90 -10.77
C PRO A 297 -0.61 -15.36 -9.31
N LEU A 298 0.53 -15.38 -8.61
CA LEU A 298 0.64 -15.79 -7.21
C LEU A 298 0.16 -14.71 -6.22
N TYR A 299 -1.12 -14.36 -6.31
CA TYR A 299 -1.83 -13.57 -5.30
C TYR A 299 -3.14 -14.23 -4.87
N GLN A 300 -3.55 -13.96 -3.64
CA GLN A 300 -4.86 -14.30 -3.12
C GLN A 300 -5.74 -13.04 -3.04
N ASN A 301 -6.93 -13.11 -3.65
CA ASN A 301 -7.97 -12.11 -3.45
C ASN A 301 -8.53 -12.21 -2.02
N LEU A 302 -8.38 -11.14 -1.24
CA LEU A 302 -8.92 -11.04 0.12
C LEU A 302 -10.39 -10.57 0.14
N GLY A 303 -10.93 -10.26 -1.03
CA GLY A 303 -12.29 -9.78 -1.22
C GLY A 303 -12.39 -8.27 -1.28
N LYS A 304 -13.61 -7.76 -1.08
CA LYS A 304 -13.92 -6.33 -1.21
C LYS A 304 -14.86 -5.85 -0.12
N ILE A 305 -14.63 -4.62 0.31
CA ILE A 305 -15.42 -3.95 1.35
C ILE A 305 -16.27 -2.88 0.67
N LYS A 306 -17.58 -2.88 0.95
CA LYS A 306 -18.46 -1.79 0.53
C LYS A 306 -18.13 -0.53 1.31
N ILE A 307 -17.85 0.56 0.60
CA ILE A 307 -17.54 1.84 1.20
C ILE A 307 -18.82 2.61 1.53
N VAL A 308 -18.95 3.01 2.80
CA VAL A 308 -20.07 3.80 3.31
C VAL A 308 -19.61 5.09 3.97
N LYS A 309 -20.49 6.08 4.04
CA LYS A 309 -20.23 7.37 4.72
C LYS A 309 -19.91 7.13 6.20
N ASN A 310 -18.97 7.90 6.72
CA ASN A 310 -18.45 7.82 8.10
C ASN A 310 -17.79 6.48 8.44
N GLN A 311 -17.23 5.77 7.46
CA GLN A 311 -16.49 4.53 7.68
C GLN A 311 -14.99 4.79 7.81
N MET A 312 -14.39 4.21 8.84
CA MET A 312 -12.94 4.15 9.02
C MET A 312 -12.47 2.71 8.75
N ILE A 313 -11.42 2.57 7.95
CA ILE A 313 -10.76 1.29 7.70
C ILE A 313 -9.27 1.42 8.01
N SER A 314 -8.66 0.36 8.53
CA SER A 314 -7.22 0.27 8.65
C SER A 314 -6.76 -1.14 8.32
N PHE A 315 -5.62 -1.24 7.64
CA PHE A 315 -5.06 -2.48 7.15
C PHE A 315 -3.53 -2.36 7.05
N PRO A 316 -2.79 -3.48 7.10
CA PRO A 316 -1.35 -3.46 6.96
C PRO A 316 -0.96 -3.06 5.54
N ASN A 317 0.11 -2.27 5.38
CA ASN A 317 0.57 -1.77 4.08
C ASN A 317 1.35 -2.83 3.27
N ILE A 318 1.03 -4.10 3.48
CA ILE A 318 1.46 -5.25 2.67
C ILE A 318 0.34 -5.75 1.76
N TYR A 319 -0.92 -5.33 2.02
CA TYR A 319 -2.04 -5.64 1.16
C TYR A 319 -2.11 -4.64 0.01
N GLN A 320 -2.04 -5.17 -1.21
CA GLN A 320 -2.40 -4.38 -2.37
C GLN A 320 -3.89 -4.10 -2.34
N HIS A 321 -4.24 -2.89 -2.71
CA HIS A 321 -5.62 -2.46 -2.73
C HIS A 321 -5.96 -1.71 -4.00
N GLN A 322 -7.25 -1.71 -4.32
CA GLN A 322 -7.78 -1.06 -5.50
C GLN A 322 -9.16 -0.48 -5.18
N VAL A 323 -9.36 0.75 -5.63
CA VAL A 323 -10.68 1.37 -5.64
C VAL A 323 -11.43 0.86 -6.87
N GLN A 324 -12.55 0.19 -6.66
CA GLN A 324 -13.40 -0.31 -7.75
C GLN A 324 -14.16 0.83 -8.43
N ASP A 325 -14.70 0.57 -9.62
CA ASP A 325 -15.49 1.54 -10.36
C ASP A 325 -16.77 1.93 -9.61
N PHE A 326 -17.26 3.12 -9.93
CA PHE A 326 -18.57 3.61 -9.48
C PHE A 326 -18.99 4.81 -10.35
N GLU A 327 -20.27 5.14 -10.33
CA GLU A 327 -20.81 6.22 -11.15
C GLU A 327 -21.83 7.08 -10.39
N LEU A 328 -22.29 8.15 -11.04
CA LEU A 328 -23.39 8.95 -10.54
C LEU A 328 -24.68 8.14 -10.47
N ARG A 329 -25.43 8.28 -9.35
CA ARG A 329 -26.80 7.73 -9.24
C ARG A 329 -27.77 8.54 -10.11
N ASP A 330 -27.83 9.85 -9.88
CA ASP A 330 -28.51 10.81 -10.74
C ASP A 330 -27.47 11.46 -11.67
N LYS A 331 -27.45 11.01 -12.93
CA LYS A 331 -26.49 11.46 -13.95
C LYS A 331 -26.68 12.93 -14.37
N THR A 332 -27.74 13.60 -13.90
CA THR A 332 -27.99 15.03 -14.18
C THR A 332 -27.35 15.96 -13.17
N LYS A 333 -26.88 15.43 -12.02
CA LYS A 333 -26.28 16.21 -10.92
C LYS A 333 -24.87 15.74 -10.64
N PRO A 334 -23.98 16.62 -10.14
CA PRO A 334 -22.68 16.18 -9.67
C PRO A 334 -22.80 15.27 -8.44
N GLY A 335 -21.75 14.53 -8.17
CA GLY A 335 -21.63 13.62 -7.02
C GLY A 335 -20.19 13.52 -6.57
N TYR A 336 -19.97 13.04 -5.35
CA TYR A 336 -18.62 12.99 -4.79
C TYR A 336 -18.43 11.91 -3.74
N ARG A 337 -17.16 11.61 -3.48
CA ARG A 337 -16.67 10.86 -2.32
C ARG A 337 -15.47 11.58 -1.75
N LYS A 338 -15.45 11.84 -0.45
CA LYS A 338 -14.36 12.53 0.24
C LYS A 338 -13.67 11.58 1.21
N MET A 339 -12.34 11.58 1.20
CA MET A 339 -11.55 10.68 2.03
C MET A 339 -10.32 11.35 2.63
N LEU A 340 -9.99 10.95 3.85
CA LEU A 340 -8.77 11.29 4.57
C LEU A 340 -7.98 10.02 4.82
N SER A 341 -6.70 10.00 4.46
CA SER A 341 -5.81 8.87 4.70
C SER A 341 -4.65 9.27 5.61
N PHE A 342 -4.32 8.35 6.52
CA PHE A 342 -3.11 8.37 7.32
C PHE A 342 -2.26 7.16 6.96
N PHE A 343 -1.01 7.39 6.60
CA PHE A 343 -0.02 6.34 6.38
C PHE A 343 0.95 6.36 7.55
N LEU A 344 0.93 5.31 8.35
CA LEU A 344 1.76 5.17 9.54
C LEU A 344 3.12 4.63 9.13
N VAL A 345 4.15 5.45 9.36
CA VAL A 345 5.55 5.03 9.22
C VAL A 345 5.92 4.12 10.38
N ASN A 346 6.78 3.12 10.13
CA ASN A 346 7.26 2.15 11.10
C ASN A 346 7.72 2.85 12.39
N PRO A 347 7.06 2.63 13.54
CA PRO A 347 7.43 3.30 14.79
C PRO A 347 8.85 3.00 15.29
N LYS A 348 9.47 1.92 14.81
CA LYS A 348 10.85 1.52 15.17
C LYS A 348 11.92 2.15 14.27
N LYS A 349 11.54 2.79 13.17
CA LYS A 349 12.46 3.46 12.24
C LYS A 349 12.12 4.94 12.13
N ARG A 350 13.15 5.76 11.99
CA ARG A 350 12.99 7.22 11.84
C ARG A 350 13.51 7.61 10.47
N ILE A 351 12.66 8.27 9.70
CA ILE A 351 13.03 8.88 8.41
C ILE A 351 12.99 10.40 8.51
N TYR A 352 13.54 11.11 7.52
CA TYR A 352 13.39 12.57 7.46
C TYR A 352 11.91 12.96 7.46
N SER A 353 11.57 13.95 8.28
CA SER A 353 10.20 14.37 8.54
C SER A 353 10.13 15.88 8.62
N THR A 354 8.94 16.45 8.83
CA THR A 354 8.77 17.89 9.00
C THR A 354 9.37 18.47 10.28
N ALA A 355 9.97 17.65 11.17
CA ALA A 355 10.86 18.13 12.22
C ALA A 355 12.28 18.45 11.71
N HIS A 356 12.69 17.80 10.62
CA HIS A 356 14.03 17.91 10.03
C HIS A 356 14.02 18.82 8.81
N ILE A 357 12.94 18.80 8.03
CA ILE A 357 12.77 19.60 6.83
C ILE A 357 12.01 20.87 7.19
N PRO A 358 12.54 22.07 6.94
CA PRO A 358 11.77 23.29 7.07
C PRO A 358 10.75 23.40 5.92
N PRO A 359 9.66 24.17 6.08
CA PRO A 359 8.69 24.34 5.01
C PRO A 359 9.36 24.80 3.71
N GLN A 360 9.02 24.09 2.62
CA GLN A 360 9.63 24.28 1.32
C GLN A 360 8.82 25.25 0.45
N GLN A 361 7.61 25.63 0.86
CA GLN A 361 6.66 26.40 0.08
C GLN A 361 7.06 27.88 0.03
N LEU A 362 7.35 28.40 -1.17
CA LEU A 362 7.65 29.83 -1.39
C LEU A 362 6.53 30.74 -0.88
N SER A 363 5.27 30.38 -1.12
CA SER A 363 4.12 31.15 -0.65
C SER A 363 4.05 31.26 0.89
N TRP A 364 4.51 30.24 1.62
CA TRP A 364 4.55 30.30 3.08
C TRP A 364 5.68 31.22 3.54
N PHE A 365 6.81 31.20 2.83
CA PHE A 365 7.95 32.07 3.10
C PHE A 365 7.60 33.53 2.85
N GLU A 366 6.93 33.84 1.75
CA GLU A 366 6.43 35.19 1.44
C GLU A 366 5.50 35.71 2.54
N ILE A 367 4.56 34.89 3.01
CA ILE A 367 3.66 35.23 4.11
C ILE A 367 4.44 35.60 5.38
N GLU A 368 5.47 34.82 5.75
CA GLU A 368 6.25 35.11 6.96
C GLU A 368 7.26 36.26 6.75
N LEU A 369 7.76 36.48 5.53
CA LEU A 369 8.60 37.63 5.18
C LEU A 369 7.84 38.95 5.37
N MET A 370 6.58 38.99 4.91
CA MET A 370 5.71 40.16 4.97
C MET A 370 5.17 40.46 6.37
N LYS A 371 5.14 39.48 7.27
CA LYS A 371 4.69 39.67 8.68
C LYS A 371 5.70 40.42 9.54
N ASN A 372 6.99 40.27 9.24
CA ASN A 372 8.04 40.91 10.02
C ASN A 372 8.18 42.35 9.53
N LYS A 373 8.06 43.34 10.43
CA LYS A 373 8.45 44.73 10.15
C LYS A 373 9.96 44.77 9.91
N ASN A 374 10.35 44.58 8.66
CA ASN A 374 11.72 44.59 8.18
C ASN A 374 11.83 45.53 6.97
N LYS A 375 13.05 45.92 6.59
CA LYS A 375 13.27 46.80 5.44
C LYS A 375 12.70 46.25 4.12
N LEU A 376 12.51 44.92 4.00
CA LEU A 376 11.88 44.31 2.83
C LEU A 376 10.35 44.50 2.81
N SER A 377 9.69 44.49 3.98
CA SER A 377 8.25 44.73 4.09
C SER A 377 7.84 46.17 3.74
N GLU A 378 8.82 47.08 3.67
CA GLU A 378 8.67 48.47 3.25
C GLU A 378 8.93 48.67 1.75
N LEU A 379 9.42 47.65 1.04
CA LEU A 379 9.67 47.71 -0.40
C LEU A 379 8.35 47.58 -1.20
N PRO A 380 8.22 48.25 -2.35
CA PRO A 380 7.11 48.05 -3.27
C PRO A 380 6.98 46.58 -3.67
N GLY A 381 5.73 46.08 -3.82
CA GLY A 381 5.44 44.69 -4.16
C GLY A 381 6.18 44.17 -5.41
N LEU A 382 6.43 45.05 -6.40
CA LEU A 382 7.21 44.75 -7.59
C LEU A 382 8.64 44.26 -7.30
N ILE A 383 9.30 44.77 -6.26
CA ILE A 383 10.67 44.37 -5.91
C ILE A 383 10.66 43.03 -5.17
N THR A 384 9.67 42.80 -4.30
CA THR A 384 9.52 41.53 -3.60
C THR A 384 9.16 40.39 -4.56
N ASP A 385 8.38 40.68 -5.59
CA ASP A 385 8.04 39.72 -6.65
C ASP A 385 9.30 39.34 -7.45
N GLU A 386 10.16 40.30 -7.78
CA GLU A 386 11.38 40.04 -8.55
C GLU A 386 12.43 39.25 -7.75
N ILE A 387 12.56 39.54 -6.46
CA ILE A 387 13.38 38.72 -5.54
C ILE A 387 12.86 37.30 -5.51
N SER A 388 11.54 37.11 -5.39
CA SER A 388 10.91 35.78 -5.32
C SER A 388 11.07 34.98 -6.61
N LYS A 389 11.11 35.63 -7.77
CA LYS A 389 11.44 34.98 -9.06
C LYS A 389 12.91 34.55 -9.16
N THR A 390 13.80 35.21 -8.44
CA THR A 390 15.26 34.95 -8.49
C THR A 390 15.71 33.93 -7.46
N LEU A 391 14.91 33.66 -6.42
CA LEU A 391 15.22 32.68 -5.39
C LEU A 391 15.07 31.24 -5.92
N ASP A 392 16.16 30.49 -5.91
CA ASP A 392 16.15 29.04 -6.21
C ASP A 392 15.48 28.21 -5.11
N TRP A 393 15.37 28.78 -3.90
CA TRP A 393 14.70 28.20 -2.75
C TRP A 393 14.28 29.32 -1.79
N PRO A 394 13.07 29.28 -1.17
CA PRO A 394 12.08 28.19 -1.18
C PRO A 394 11.35 27.95 -2.52
N ILE A 395 10.67 26.82 -2.65
CA ILE A 395 10.18 26.23 -3.91
C ILE A 395 8.80 26.78 -4.29
N SER A 396 8.64 27.23 -5.53
CA SER A 396 7.34 27.68 -6.07
C SER A 396 6.38 26.51 -6.32
N LEU A 397 5.07 26.77 -6.36
CA LEU A 397 4.07 25.72 -6.66
C LEU A 397 4.25 25.14 -8.06
N LYS A 398 4.69 25.96 -9.03
CA LYS A 398 4.99 25.51 -10.39
C LYS A 398 6.10 24.47 -10.40
N GLU A 399 7.18 24.75 -9.69
CA GLU A 399 8.32 23.83 -9.58
C GLU A 399 7.96 22.57 -8.79
N ALA A 400 7.21 22.70 -7.69
CA ALA A 400 6.76 21.55 -6.92
C ALA A 400 5.83 20.62 -7.73
N LYS A 401 5.02 21.17 -8.65
CA LYS A 401 4.21 20.38 -9.59
C LYS A 401 5.08 19.63 -10.61
N LYS A 402 6.15 20.25 -11.11
CA LYS A 402 7.12 19.57 -11.98
C LYS A 402 7.80 18.40 -11.27
N GLN A 403 8.29 18.62 -10.05
CA GLN A 403 8.86 17.55 -9.21
C GLN A 403 7.86 16.44 -8.93
N ARG A 404 6.59 16.80 -8.68
CA ARG A 404 5.51 15.83 -8.52
C ARG A 404 5.32 14.95 -9.76
N GLU A 405 5.36 15.52 -10.96
CA GLU A 405 5.23 14.74 -12.20
C GLU A 405 6.37 13.73 -12.37
N GLU A 406 7.61 14.14 -12.05
CA GLU A 406 8.77 13.24 -12.05
C GLU A 406 8.62 12.13 -11.00
N LEU A 407 8.23 12.47 -9.78
CA LEU A 407 7.93 11.50 -8.72
C LEU A 407 6.84 10.52 -9.15
N LEU A 408 5.71 10.99 -9.71
CA LEU A 408 4.61 10.11 -10.10
C LEU A 408 5.00 9.15 -11.23
N LYS A 409 5.84 9.59 -12.18
CA LYS A 409 6.40 8.70 -13.22
C LYS A 409 7.25 7.59 -12.60
N GLU A 410 8.10 7.96 -11.65
CA GLU A 410 8.94 7.00 -10.94
C GLU A 410 8.11 6.02 -10.10
N ARG A 411 7.09 6.51 -9.39
CA ARG A 411 6.20 5.65 -8.60
C ARG A 411 5.41 4.67 -9.47
N LYS A 412 4.96 5.11 -10.65
CA LYS A 412 4.32 4.20 -11.61
C LYS A 412 5.25 3.06 -12.03
N PHE A 413 6.53 3.36 -12.26
CA PHE A 413 7.53 2.32 -12.55
C PHE A 413 7.66 1.32 -11.41
N TYR A 414 7.78 1.78 -10.15
CA TYR A 414 7.87 0.86 -9.01
C TYR A 414 6.59 0.05 -8.77
N VAL A 415 5.42 0.64 -8.97
CA VAL A 415 4.14 -0.07 -8.86
C VAL A 415 4.05 -1.20 -9.88
N ASN A 416 4.38 -0.92 -11.15
CA ASN A 416 4.39 -1.94 -12.20
C ASN A 416 5.38 -3.06 -11.87
N LYS A 417 6.61 -2.69 -11.51
CA LYS A 417 7.66 -3.65 -11.15
C LYS A 417 7.28 -4.50 -9.94
N GLN A 418 6.63 -3.92 -8.93
CA GLN A 418 6.13 -4.65 -7.77
C GLN A 418 4.99 -5.61 -8.15
N ASN A 419 4.08 -5.18 -9.03
CA ASN A 419 3.06 -6.07 -9.57
C ASN A 419 3.73 -7.27 -10.25
N GLU A 420 4.60 -7.03 -11.24
CA GLU A 420 5.30 -8.09 -11.98
C GLU A 420 6.14 -9.02 -11.08
N ASP A 421 6.94 -8.48 -10.18
CA ASP A 421 7.91 -9.27 -9.40
C ASP A 421 7.30 -10.01 -8.19
N ILE A 422 6.21 -9.49 -7.62
CA ILE A 422 5.70 -9.95 -6.30
C ILE A 422 4.27 -10.46 -6.39
N PHE A 423 3.35 -9.72 -7.02
CA PHE A 423 1.92 -10.06 -6.98
C PHE A 423 1.51 -10.90 -8.18
N GLU A 424 1.99 -10.55 -9.37
CA GLU A 424 1.66 -11.15 -10.66
C GLU A 424 2.78 -12.08 -11.14
N ARG A 425 3.64 -12.54 -10.22
CA ARG A 425 4.59 -13.61 -10.50
C ARG A 425 3.80 -14.86 -10.87
N GLU A 426 4.05 -15.36 -12.07
CA GLU A 426 3.36 -16.54 -12.58
C GLU A 426 3.82 -17.80 -11.83
N LEU A 427 2.87 -18.69 -11.60
CA LEU A 427 3.13 -20.06 -11.18
C LEU A 427 3.64 -20.87 -12.38
N ASP A 428 4.77 -21.55 -12.23
CA ASP A 428 5.34 -22.43 -13.26
C ASP A 428 5.36 -23.86 -12.75
N LEU A 429 4.43 -24.68 -13.26
CA LEU A 429 4.26 -26.07 -12.84
C LEU A 429 5.25 -27.05 -13.51
N GLY A 430 6.12 -26.56 -14.41
CA GLY A 430 6.97 -27.37 -15.28
C GLY A 430 6.17 -28.05 -16.41
N GLU A 431 6.77 -28.20 -17.59
CA GLU A 431 6.20 -28.97 -18.73
C GLU A 431 6.49 -30.47 -18.62
#